data_AF-A0A644ZX04-F1
#
_entry.id   AF-A0A644ZX04-F1
#
_cell.length_a   1.000
_cell.length_b   1.000
_cell.length_c   1.000
_cell.angle_alpha   90.00
_cell.angle_beta   90.00
_cell.angle_gamma   90.00
#
_symmetry.space_group_name_H-M   'P 1'
#
loop_
_entity.id
_entity.type
_entity.pdbx_description
1 polymer ?
#
loop_
_entity_poly.entity_id
_entity_poly.type
_entity_poly.pdbx_seq_one_letter_code
_entity_poly.pdbx_strand_id
1 'polypeptide(L)'
;MNDSSLYKTTKAKLITHGVNRTADGRLVLTDVKLFSLFAKLERLKGMPSFDGVLEVCLEIETHVARLGKRQLIVFAYMYLSFSDLTPRLHERDEVFPDGKVRKSYIFDRTVSDEEMLIGLWARVKYESVGQHMLRVIYANG
;
A
#
# COMPACT_ATOMS: atom_id res chain seq x y z
N MET A 1 -17.33 6.62 -10.16
CA MET A 1 -16.65 5.34 -10.46
C MET A 1 -17.63 4.22 -10.12
N ASN A 2 -17.94 3.32 -11.05
CA ASN A 2 -18.88 2.23 -10.79
C ASN A 2 -18.17 1.12 -9.97
N ASP A 3 -18.84 0.47 -9.02
CA ASP A 3 -18.21 -0.53 -8.13
C ASP A 3 -17.50 -1.66 -8.90
N SER A 4 -18.07 -2.08 -10.04
CA SER A 4 -17.46 -3.06 -10.94
C SER A 4 -16.08 -2.61 -11.48
N SER A 5 -15.87 -1.31 -11.68
CA SER A 5 -14.58 -0.75 -12.11
C SER A 5 -13.56 -0.76 -10.98
N LEU A 6 -13.97 -0.44 -9.75
CA LEU A 6 -13.09 -0.44 -8.57
C LEU A 6 -12.51 -1.83 -8.32
N TYR A 7 -13.35 -2.86 -8.30
CA TYR A 7 -12.89 -4.24 -8.06
C TYR A 7 -11.95 -4.73 -9.16
N LYS A 8 -12.20 -4.36 -10.42
CA LYS A 8 -11.30 -4.69 -11.54
C LYS A 8 -9.94 -4.03 -11.38
N THR A 9 -9.90 -2.73 -11.09
CA THR A 9 -8.66 -1.99 -10.84
C THR A 9 -7.88 -2.58 -9.66
N THR A 10 -8.57 -2.83 -8.54
CA THR A 10 -7.99 -3.42 -7.34
C THR A 10 -7.35 -4.78 -7.65
N LYS A 11 -8.10 -5.67 -8.32
CA LYS A 11 -7.61 -6.99 -8.72
C LYS A 11 -6.41 -6.91 -9.66
N ALA A 12 -6.48 -6.07 -10.69
CA ALA A 12 -5.39 -5.90 -11.66
C ALA A 12 -4.11 -5.41 -10.96
N LYS A 13 -4.23 -4.40 -10.09
CA LYS A 13 -3.11 -3.86 -9.33
C LYS A 13 -2.49 -4.90 -8.40
N LEU A 14 -3.30 -5.65 -7.66
CA LEU A 14 -2.82 -6.74 -6.80
C LEU A 14 -2.05 -7.80 -7.60
N ILE A 15 -2.57 -8.19 -8.76
CA ILE A 15 -1.91 -9.16 -9.66
C ILE A 15 -0.57 -8.61 -10.16
N THR A 16 -0.50 -7.35 -10.58
CA THR A 16 0.75 -6.69 -10.99
C THR A 16 1.81 -6.75 -9.89
N HIS A 17 1.40 -6.64 -8.63
CA HIS A 17 2.28 -6.76 -7.46
C HIS A 17 2.47 -8.21 -6.96
N GLY A 18 2.06 -9.20 -7.75
CA GLY A 18 2.46 -10.59 -7.56
C GLY A 18 1.71 -11.35 -6.45
N VAL A 19 0.52 -10.91 -6.04
CA VAL A 19 -0.31 -11.68 -5.09
C VAL A 19 -0.63 -13.07 -5.64
N ASN A 20 -0.70 -13.26 -6.95
CA ASN A 20 -1.07 -14.53 -7.57
C ASN A 20 0.09 -15.53 -7.70
N ARG A 21 1.31 -15.13 -7.33
CA ARG A 21 2.53 -15.95 -7.50
C ARG A 21 2.64 -17.10 -6.50
N THR A 22 1.93 -17.04 -5.37
CA THR A 22 1.96 -18.10 -4.34
C THR A 22 0.55 -18.47 -3.89
N ALA A 23 0.40 -19.65 -3.28
CA ALA A 23 -0.89 -20.07 -2.72
C ALA A 23 -1.38 -19.12 -1.62
N ASP A 24 -0.48 -18.72 -0.71
CA ASP A 24 -0.78 -17.77 0.35
C ASP A 24 -1.16 -16.39 -0.20
N GLY A 25 -0.44 -15.90 -1.21
CA GLY A 25 -0.77 -14.61 -1.84
C GLY A 25 -2.14 -14.63 -2.52
N ARG A 26 -2.54 -15.77 -3.12
CA ARG A 26 -3.86 -15.92 -3.77
C ARG A 26 -5.01 -15.74 -2.79
N LEU A 27 -4.79 -15.94 -1.47
CA LEU A 27 -5.80 -15.65 -0.45
C LEU A 27 -6.26 -14.20 -0.50
N VAL A 28 -5.40 -13.25 -0.89
CA VAL A 28 -5.76 -11.84 -1.06
C VAL A 28 -6.85 -11.65 -2.15
N LEU A 29 -6.92 -12.56 -3.12
CA LEU A 29 -7.91 -12.51 -4.20
C LEU A 29 -9.13 -13.40 -3.93
N THR A 30 -8.97 -14.50 -3.19
CA THR A 30 -10.02 -15.52 -3.01
C THR A 30 -10.78 -15.38 -1.69
N ASP A 31 -10.16 -14.84 -0.64
CA ASP A 31 -10.87 -14.51 0.60
C ASP A 31 -11.71 -13.25 0.37
N VAL A 32 -13.03 -13.42 0.42
CA VAL A 32 -14.01 -12.37 0.12
C VAL A 32 -13.82 -11.14 1.01
N LYS A 33 -13.56 -11.35 2.30
CA LYS A 33 -13.38 -10.24 3.24
C LYS A 33 -12.08 -9.50 2.96
N LEU A 34 -10.98 -10.23 2.78
CA LEU A 34 -9.67 -9.64 2.50
C LEU A 34 -9.70 -8.84 1.21
N PHE A 35 -10.25 -9.40 0.13
CA PHE A 35 -10.38 -8.69 -1.15
C PHE A 35 -11.26 -7.43 -1.02
N SER A 36 -12.35 -7.50 -0.24
CA SER A 36 -13.22 -6.34 0.00
C SER A 36 -12.50 -5.24 0.78
N LEU A 37 -11.62 -5.59 1.73
CA LEU A 37 -10.79 -4.61 2.44
C LEU A 37 -9.80 -3.91 1.50
N PHE A 38 -9.19 -4.63 0.55
CA PHE A 38 -8.35 -4.00 -0.48
C PHE A 38 -9.14 -3.07 -1.41
N ALA A 39 -10.38 -3.40 -1.75
CA ALA A 39 -11.24 -2.50 -2.52
C ALA A 39 -11.63 -1.26 -1.71
N LYS A 40 -11.92 -1.41 -0.41
CA LYS A 40 -12.15 -0.29 0.52
C LYS A 40 -10.92 0.62 0.59
N LEU A 41 -9.73 0.04 0.64
CA LEU A 41 -8.46 0.74 0.65
C LEU A 41 -8.21 1.52 -0.67
N GLU A 42 -8.50 0.92 -1.83
CA GLU A 42 -8.44 1.61 -3.13
C GLU A 42 -9.42 2.79 -3.23
N ARG A 43 -10.57 2.70 -2.56
CA ARG A 43 -11.51 3.82 -2.47
C ARG A 43 -11.00 4.92 -1.55
N LEU A 44 -10.50 4.55 -0.37
CA LEU A 44 -10.07 5.50 0.66
C LEU A 44 -8.79 6.24 0.28
N LYS A 45 -7.86 5.62 -0.46
CA LYS A 45 -6.63 6.30 -0.89
C LYS A 45 -6.90 7.56 -1.73
N GLY A 46 -8.04 7.61 -2.42
CA GLY A 46 -8.47 8.76 -3.24
C GLY A 46 -9.27 9.79 -2.45
N MET A 47 -9.40 9.60 -1.14
CA MET A 47 -10.03 10.52 -0.20
C MET A 47 -8.93 11.00 0.77
N PRO A 48 -8.91 12.28 1.16
CA PRO A 48 -8.02 12.76 2.21
C PRO A 48 -8.52 12.24 3.55
N SER A 49 -8.18 10.99 3.88
CA SER A 49 -8.42 10.42 5.20
C SER A 49 -7.32 9.42 5.55
N PHE A 50 -6.26 9.92 6.16
CA PHE A 50 -5.18 9.07 6.65
C PHE A 50 -5.67 8.05 7.70
N ASP A 51 -6.52 8.49 8.64
CA ASP A 51 -7.09 7.63 9.69
C ASP A 51 -7.90 6.48 9.09
N GLY A 52 -8.73 6.75 8.07
CA GLY A 52 -9.49 5.71 7.39
C GLY A 52 -8.59 4.65 6.73
N VAL A 53 -7.44 5.06 6.18
CA VAL A 53 -6.46 4.11 5.64
C VAL A 53 -5.83 3.27 6.77
N LEU A 54 -5.47 3.89 7.89
CA LEU A 54 -4.92 3.17 9.05
C LEU A 54 -5.90 2.14 9.62
N GLU A 55 -7.17 2.50 9.77
CA GLU A 55 -8.22 1.60 10.24
C GLU A 55 -8.36 0.38 9.31
N VAL A 56 -8.41 0.59 7.99
CA VAL A 56 -8.50 -0.53 7.05
C VAL A 56 -7.24 -1.40 7.06
N CYS A 57 -6.06 -0.80 7.19
CA CYS A 57 -4.83 -1.58 7.36
C CYS A 57 -4.85 -2.43 8.64
N LEU A 58 -5.38 -1.91 9.74
CA LEU A 58 -5.56 -2.66 10.99
C LEU A 58 -6.61 -3.79 10.84
N GLU A 59 -7.70 -3.55 10.11
CA GLU A 59 -8.69 -4.58 9.77
C GLU A 59 -8.05 -5.70 8.95
N ILE A 60 -7.22 -5.36 7.95
CA ILE A 60 -6.47 -6.34 7.15
C ILE A 60 -5.52 -7.13 8.05
N GLU A 61 -4.70 -6.45 8.86
CA GLU A 61 -3.72 -7.08 9.76
C GLU A 61 -4.39 -8.07 10.71
N THR A 62 -5.50 -7.64 11.32
CA THR A 62 -6.31 -8.49 12.22
C THR A 62 -6.85 -9.71 11.48
N HIS A 63 -7.36 -9.54 10.25
CA HIS A 63 -7.91 -10.63 9.47
C HIS A 63 -6.83 -11.64 9.06
N VAL A 64 -5.70 -11.18 8.52
CA VAL A 64 -4.61 -12.08 8.10
C VAL A 64 -3.93 -12.75 9.30
N ALA A 65 -3.92 -12.12 10.47
CA ALA A 65 -3.46 -12.75 11.70
C ALA A 65 -4.37 -13.91 12.13
N ARG A 66 -5.70 -13.77 12.02
CA ARG A 66 -6.66 -14.85 12.28
C ARG A 66 -6.51 -16.03 11.33
N LEU A 67 -6.11 -15.77 10.08
CA LEU A 67 -5.78 -16.81 9.10
C LEU A 67 -4.42 -17.48 9.36
N GLY A 68 -3.63 -17.00 10.33
CA GLY A 68 -2.25 -17.46 10.56
C GLY A 68 -1.27 -17.01 9.47
N LYS A 69 -1.62 -15.98 8.70
CA LYS A 69 -0.89 -15.50 7.51
C LYS A 69 -0.47 -14.03 7.64
N ARG A 70 0.09 -13.67 8.81
CA ARG A 70 0.49 -12.28 9.14
C ARG A 70 1.33 -11.61 8.05
N GLN A 71 2.18 -12.37 7.39
CA GLN A 71 3.04 -11.90 6.30
C GLN A 71 2.26 -11.23 5.15
N LEU A 72 0.99 -11.57 4.94
CA LEU A 72 0.17 -11.02 3.84
C LEU A 72 -0.14 -9.53 4.00
N ILE A 73 0.05 -8.94 5.20
CA ILE A 73 -0.09 -7.48 5.40
C ILE A 73 0.85 -6.68 4.49
N VAL A 74 1.99 -7.27 4.09
CA VAL A 74 2.93 -6.61 3.18
C VAL A 74 2.28 -6.21 1.86
N PHE A 75 1.28 -6.96 1.40
CA PHE A 75 0.56 -6.60 0.18
C PHE A 75 -0.23 -5.30 0.34
N ALA A 76 -0.74 -4.96 1.52
CA ALA A 76 -1.40 -3.68 1.77
C ALA A 76 -0.40 -2.52 1.72
N TYR A 77 0.75 -2.65 2.39
CA TYR A 77 1.80 -1.63 2.36
C TYR A 77 2.35 -1.44 0.95
N MET A 78 2.59 -2.54 0.24
CA MET A 78 3.04 -2.53 -1.14
C MET A 78 2.00 -1.89 -2.07
N TYR A 79 0.71 -2.21 -1.88
CA TYR A 79 -0.39 -1.66 -2.66
C TYR A 79 -0.49 -0.14 -2.53
N LEU A 80 -0.31 0.40 -1.33
CA LEU A 80 -0.28 1.84 -1.09
C LEU A 80 1.03 2.49 -1.56
N SER A 81 2.16 1.82 -1.35
CA SER A 81 3.48 2.34 -1.74
C SER A 81 3.64 2.44 -3.26
N PHE A 82 3.05 1.52 -4.01
CA PHE A 82 3.04 1.60 -5.48
C PHE A 82 1.75 2.25 -5.96
N SER A 83 1.52 3.47 -5.50
CA SER A 83 0.43 4.32 -5.96
C SER A 83 0.95 5.69 -6.40
N ASP A 84 0.07 6.41 -7.07
CA ASP A 84 0.19 7.83 -7.42
C ASP A 84 0.35 8.75 -6.20
N LEU A 85 0.19 8.21 -4.98
CA LEU A 85 0.43 8.92 -3.73
C LEU A 85 1.91 8.94 -3.31
N THR A 86 2.77 8.19 -3.99
CA THR A 86 4.21 8.24 -3.76
C THR A 86 4.91 9.07 -4.82
N PRO A 87 5.97 9.82 -4.44
CA PRO A 87 6.71 10.63 -5.40
C PRO A 87 7.32 9.73 -6.50
N ARG A 88 7.15 10.15 -7.76
CA ARG A 88 7.88 9.56 -8.89
C ARG A 88 9.38 9.87 -8.77
N LEU A 89 9.72 11.08 -8.34
CA LEU A 89 11.11 11.52 -8.16
C LEU A 89 11.28 12.29 -6.85
N HIS A 90 12.40 12.02 -6.20
CA HIS A 90 12.92 12.84 -5.11
C HIS A 90 14.03 13.71 -5.70
N GLU A 91 13.85 15.03 -5.64
CA GLU A 91 14.93 15.93 -6.03
C GLU A 91 16.02 15.90 -4.96
N ARG A 92 17.20 16.39 -5.33
CA ARG A 92 18.33 16.46 -4.41
C ARG A 92 17.98 17.40 -3.26
N ASP A 93 18.20 16.95 -2.04
CA ASP A 93 18.06 17.76 -0.83
C ASP A 93 18.88 19.08 -0.97
N GLU A 94 18.21 20.20 -0.77
CA GLU A 94 18.84 21.52 -0.74
C GLU A 94 19.15 21.89 0.71
N VAL A 95 20.43 22.05 1.04
CA VAL A 95 20.88 22.40 2.39
C VAL A 95 21.16 23.89 2.46
N PHE A 96 20.46 24.60 3.34
CA PHE A 96 20.62 26.03 3.56
C PHE A 96 21.76 26.34 4.55
N PRO A 97 22.35 27.55 4.49
CA PRO A 97 23.40 27.98 5.42
C PRO A 97 23.01 27.98 6.90
N ASP A 98 21.70 28.07 7.20
CA ASP A 98 21.16 28.01 8.56
C ASP A 98 20.92 26.57 9.07
N GLY A 99 21.35 25.57 8.30
CA GLY A 99 21.20 24.15 8.64
C GLY A 99 19.84 23.55 8.29
N LYS A 100 18.90 24.33 7.72
CA LYS A 100 17.63 23.78 7.22
C LYS A 100 17.86 22.96 5.95
N VAL A 101 17.01 21.97 5.74
CA VAL A 101 17.01 21.13 4.53
C VAL A 101 15.64 21.22 3.86
N ARG A 102 15.61 21.60 2.58
CA ARG A 102 14.42 21.47 1.74
C ARG A 102 14.44 20.14 1.02
N LYS A 103 13.34 19.42 1.13
CA LYS A 103 13.04 18.20 0.37
C LYS A 103 11.98 18.54 -0.66
N SER A 104 12.25 18.23 -1.92
CA SER A 104 11.32 18.46 -3.03
C SER A 104 10.94 17.13 -3.68
N TYR A 105 9.66 16.98 -3.98
CA TYR A 105 9.06 15.75 -4.49
C TYR A 105 8.29 16.04 -5.76
N ILE A 106 8.45 15.19 -6.77
CA ILE A 106 7.70 15.26 -8.02
C ILE A 106 6.70 14.10 -8.05
N PHE A 107 5.42 14.43 -8.11
CA PHE A 107 4.31 13.48 -8.22
C PHE A 107 3.74 13.47 -9.65
N ASP A 108 3.06 12.38 -10.01
CA ASP A 108 2.41 12.23 -11.33
C ASP A 108 1.11 13.04 -11.46
N ARG A 109 0.58 13.52 -10.33
CA ARG A 109 -0.57 14.42 -10.25
C ARG A 109 -0.46 15.33 -9.03
N THR A 110 -1.40 16.26 -8.88
CA THR A 110 -1.59 16.98 -7.62
C THR A 110 -1.96 16.01 -6.51
N VAL A 111 -1.24 16.09 -5.38
CA VAL A 111 -1.41 15.25 -4.19
C VAL A 111 -1.56 16.17 -2.99
N SER A 112 -2.57 15.93 -2.17
CA SER A 112 -2.78 16.66 -0.90
C SER A 112 -1.80 16.20 0.18
N ASP A 113 -1.65 16.99 1.25
CA ASP A 113 -0.77 16.63 2.38
C ASP A 113 -1.13 15.27 3.00
N GLU A 114 -2.43 14.95 3.09
CA GLU A 114 -2.89 13.65 3.61
C GLU A 114 -2.60 12.49 2.66
N GLU A 115 -2.80 12.68 1.36
CA GLU A 115 -2.44 11.66 0.37
C GLU A 115 -0.93 11.40 0.37
N MET A 116 -0.13 12.46 0.47
CA MET A 116 1.32 12.36 0.62
C MET A 116 1.69 11.61 1.91
N LEU A 117 1.02 11.91 3.03
CA LEU A 117 1.21 11.21 4.30
C LEU A 117 0.91 9.71 4.18
N ILE A 118 -0.19 9.34 3.51
CA ILE A 118 -0.53 7.93 3.20
C ILE A 118 0.61 7.26 2.44
N GLY A 119 1.10 7.88 1.36
CA GLY A 119 2.17 7.34 0.53
C GLY A 119 3.48 7.17 1.29
N LEU A 120 3.90 8.19 2.04
CA LEU A 120 5.12 8.17 2.85
C LEU A 120 5.05 7.11 3.96
N TRP A 121 3.94 7.04 4.69
CA TRP A 121 3.72 6.03 5.72
C TRP A 121 3.79 4.61 5.14
N ALA A 122 3.11 4.37 4.02
CA ALA A 122 3.10 3.07 3.37
C ALA A 122 4.50 2.65 2.94
N ARG A 123 5.27 3.58 2.38
CA ARG A 123 6.67 3.35 1.98
C ARG A 123 7.54 2.95 3.17
N VAL A 124 7.48 3.69 4.27
CA VAL A 124 8.24 3.37 5.49
C VAL A 124 7.87 1.98 6.01
N LYS A 125 6.57 1.65 6.03
CA LYS A 125 6.12 0.30 6.43
C LYS A 125 6.65 -0.77 5.51
N TYR A 126 6.53 -0.58 4.19
CA TYR A 126 7.03 -1.53 3.21
C TYR A 126 8.55 -1.71 3.27
N GLU A 127 9.32 -0.64 3.45
CA GLU A 127 10.78 -0.71 3.59
C GLU A 127 11.19 -1.41 4.90
N SER A 128 10.48 -1.16 6.00
CA SER A 128 10.82 -1.73 7.31
C SER A 128 10.60 -3.25 7.42
N VAL A 129 9.50 -3.78 6.86
CA VAL A 129 9.14 -5.19 7.03
C VAL A 129 8.97 -5.96 5.72
N GLY A 130 8.89 -5.25 4.58
CA GLY A 130 8.42 -5.83 3.33
C GLY A 130 9.36 -6.87 2.75
N GLN A 131 10.68 -6.63 2.78
CA GLN A 131 11.63 -7.63 2.29
C GLN A 131 11.57 -8.94 3.09
N HIS A 132 11.45 -8.85 4.41
CA HIS A 132 11.38 -10.04 5.27
C HIS A 132 10.07 -10.81 5.02
N MET A 133 8.93 -10.11 5.01
CA MET A 133 7.63 -10.74 4.79
C MET A 133 7.47 -11.33 3.39
N LEU A 134 7.94 -10.64 2.35
CA LEU A 134 7.92 -11.17 0.98
C LEU A 134 8.80 -12.42 0.85
N ARG A 135 9.97 -12.48 1.50
CA ARG A 135 10.76 -13.72 1.55
C ARG A 135 9.99 -14.86 2.18
N VAL A 136 9.27 -14.64 3.29
CA VAL A 136 8.43 -15.68 3.92
C VAL A 136 7.31 -16.14 2.98
N ILE A 137 6.69 -15.24 2.24
CA ILE A 137 5.63 -15.56 1.27
C ILE A 137 6.19 -16.41 0.12
N TYR A 138 7.33 -16.00 -0.45
CA TYR A 138 7.89 -16.64 -1.64
C TYR A 138 8.76 -17.86 -1.35
N ALA A 139 9.26 -18.04 -0.12
CA ALA A 139 9.99 -19.24 0.27
C ALA A 139 9.07 -20.46 0.47
N ASN A 140 7.79 -20.22 0.76
CA ASN A 140 6.77 -21.26 0.98
C ASN A 140 5.80 -21.41 -0.21
N GLY A 141 6.15 -20.83 -1.37
CA GLY A 141 5.32 -20.70 -2.55
C GLY A 141 5.58 -21.74 -3.62
#